data_AF-A0A3A8E1J2-F1
#
_entry.id   AF-A0A3A8E1J2-F1
#
_cell.length_a   1.000
_cell.length_b   1.000
_cell.length_c   1.000
_cell.angle_alpha   90.00
_cell.angle_beta   90.00
_cell.angle_gamma   90.00
#
_symmetry.space_group_name_H-M   'P 1'
#
loop_
_entity.id
_entity.type
_entity.pdbx_description
1 polymer ?
#
loop_
_entity_poly.entity_id
_entity_poly.type
_entity_poly.pdbx_seq_one_letter_code
_entity_poly.pdbx_strand_id
1 'polypeptide(L)'
;IEQLKNYIDTWINDTYHCAIHSMTGRSPSVMWEEAITDIKPSHISKVDAKILCRRPIKRTIHHGQIQVDRLSYFSHALTTLQAKGIQTVTVLIDDLDLNEVYIVDPNDMNIIIQADSTNQDYTYGLSRAIHLEVQKRKKQLSKLDQQKLGQFADLFGLHKLFHEIQTDIIRNRPKLKPIKLELPFILQNIEKCLSPIVEIQEEPNTKAPCNNKKNNLSFGSIEVIKNGKI
;
A
#
# COMPACT_ATOMS: atom_id res chain seq x y z
N ILE A 1 -10.21 13.63 -18.45
CA ILE A 1 -9.91 12.24 -18.01
C ILE A 1 -11.17 11.53 -17.50
N GLU A 2 -11.96 12.13 -16.60
CA GLU A 2 -13.22 11.52 -16.11
C GLU A 2 -14.22 11.19 -17.22
N GLN A 3 -14.44 12.11 -18.16
CA GLN A 3 -15.32 11.86 -19.31
C GLN A 3 -14.85 10.68 -20.17
N LEU A 4 -13.54 10.56 -20.41
CA LEU A 4 -12.97 9.44 -21.16
C LEU A 4 -13.16 8.11 -20.42
N LYS A 5 -12.95 8.09 -19.10
CA LYS A 5 -13.23 6.90 -18.28
C LYS A 5 -14.68 6.48 -18.42
N ASN A 6 -15.61 7.44 -18.34
CA ASN A 6 -17.04 7.16 -18.47
C ASN A 6 -17.39 6.60 -19.86
N TYR A 7 -16.82 7.17 -20.94
CA TYR A 7 -17.02 6.63 -22.28
C TYR A 7 -16.46 5.21 -22.44
N ILE A 8 -15.30 4.92 -21.86
CA ILE A 8 -14.71 3.59 -21.88
C ILE A 8 -15.58 2.62 -21.08
N ASP A 9 -16.03 3.00 -19.89
CA ASP A 9 -16.87 2.16 -19.03
C ASP A 9 -18.21 1.83 -19.71
N THR A 10 -18.88 2.83 -20.30
CA THR A 10 -20.10 2.62 -21.09
C THR A 10 -19.82 1.74 -22.31
N TRP A 11 -18.71 1.97 -23.02
CA TRP A 11 -18.39 1.16 -24.18
C TRP A 11 -18.11 -0.30 -23.81
N ILE A 12 -17.36 -0.57 -22.73
CA ILE A 12 -17.06 -1.93 -22.28
C ILE A 12 -18.36 -2.62 -21.80
N ASN A 13 -19.03 -2.00 -20.83
CA ASN A 13 -20.13 -2.66 -20.10
C ASN A 13 -21.42 -2.71 -20.93
N ASP A 14 -21.74 -1.64 -21.65
CA ASP A 14 -23.05 -1.50 -22.30
C ASP A 14 -23.01 -1.79 -23.80
N THR A 15 -21.84 -1.63 -24.45
CA THR A 15 -21.71 -1.85 -25.91
C THR A 15 -21.01 -3.17 -26.21
N TYR A 16 -19.76 -3.34 -25.79
CA TYR A 16 -18.93 -4.49 -26.19
C TYR A 16 -19.47 -5.81 -25.65
N HIS A 17 -19.76 -5.88 -24.34
CA HIS A 17 -20.24 -7.13 -23.73
C HIS A 17 -21.66 -7.52 -24.18
N CYS A 18 -22.48 -6.55 -24.57
CA CYS A 18 -23.89 -6.74 -24.92
C CYS A 18 -24.13 -6.88 -26.44
N ALA A 19 -23.27 -6.32 -27.28
CA ALA A 19 -23.45 -6.38 -28.73
C ALA A 19 -23.23 -7.79 -29.27
N ILE A 20 -24.03 -8.16 -30.27
CA ILE A 20 -23.87 -9.44 -30.98
C ILE A 20 -22.57 -9.39 -31.78
N HIS A 21 -21.64 -10.29 -31.46
CA HIS A 21 -20.38 -10.37 -32.15
C HIS A 21 -20.55 -11.08 -33.50
N SER A 22 -20.02 -10.49 -34.57
CA SER A 22 -20.27 -10.93 -35.96
C SER A 22 -19.79 -12.36 -36.24
N MET A 23 -18.72 -12.82 -35.59
CA MET A 23 -18.21 -14.18 -35.79
C MET A 23 -18.97 -15.27 -35.02
N THR A 24 -19.46 -14.95 -33.81
CA THR A 24 -20.05 -15.96 -32.91
C THR A 24 -21.58 -15.91 -32.92
N GLY A 25 -22.17 -14.85 -33.47
CA GLY A 25 -23.62 -14.65 -33.52
C GLY A 25 -24.27 -14.46 -32.14
N ARG A 26 -23.47 -14.33 -31.08
CA ARG A 26 -23.90 -14.16 -29.69
C ARG A 26 -23.19 -12.96 -29.07
N SER A 27 -23.76 -12.41 -28.00
CA SER A 27 -23.07 -11.39 -27.22
C SER A 27 -21.94 -12.04 -26.39
N PRO A 28 -20.80 -11.35 -26.20
CA PRO A 28 -19.72 -11.86 -25.37
C PRO A 28 -20.16 -12.21 -23.94
N SER A 29 -21.11 -11.46 -23.36
CA SER A 29 -21.66 -11.74 -22.02
C SER A 29 -22.31 -13.12 -21.93
N VAL A 30 -23.25 -13.41 -22.85
CA VAL A 30 -23.99 -14.68 -22.88
C VAL A 30 -23.05 -15.84 -23.16
N MET A 31 -22.13 -15.66 -24.12
CA MET A 31 -21.14 -16.68 -24.45
C MET A 31 -20.22 -16.99 -23.26
N TRP A 32 -19.84 -15.98 -22.48
CA TRP A 32 -19.06 -16.16 -21.26
C TRP A 32 -19.86 -16.90 -20.18
N GLU A 33 -21.12 -16.52 -19.95
CA GLU A 33 -22.01 -17.18 -18.99
C GLU A 33 -22.22 -18.67 -19.29
N GLU A 34 -22.37 -19.03 -20.57
CA GLU A 34 -22.44 -20.43 -21.00
C GLU A 34 -21.10 -21.16 -20.84
N ALA A 35 -19.98 -20.50 -21.13
CA ALA A 35 -18.67 -21.12 -20.98
C ALA A 35 -18.31 -21.42 -19.52
N ILE A 36 -18.70 -20.55 -18.58
CA ILE A 36 -18.43 -20.75 -17.15
C ILE A 36 -19.32 -21.82 -16.51
N THR A 37 -20.44 -22.21 -17.13
CA THR A 37 -21.21 -23.38 -16.67
C THR A 37 -20.48 -24.68 -16.97
N ASP A 38 -19.77 -24.73 -18.09
CA ASP A 38 -18.96 -25.88 -18.49
C ASP A 38 -17.60 -25.91 -17.77
N ILE A 39 -17.01 -24.72 -17.55
CA ILE A 39 -15.70 -24.54 -16.91
C ILE A 39 -15.91 -23.73 -15.63
N LYS A 40 -16.19 -24.42 -14.52
CA LYS A 40 -16.31 -23.76 -13.21
C LYS A 40 -14.94 -23.17 -12.80
N PRO A 41 -14.80 -21.84 -12.70
CA PRO A 41 -13.54 -21.23 -12.30
C PRO A 41 -13.20 -21.63 -10.85
N SER A 42 -11.92 -21.88 -10.59
CA SER A 42 -11.43 -22.05 -9.21
C SER A 42 -11.64 -20.76 -8.42
N HIS A 43 -12.20 -20.85 -7.22
CA HIS A 43 -12.36 -19.72 -6.32
C HIS A 43 -11.08 -19.49 -5.51
N ILE A 44 -10.63 -18.25 -5.42
CA ILE A 44 -9.55 -17.81 -4.55
C ILE A 44 -10.15 -17.14 -3.31
N SER A 45 -9.68 -17.50 -2.11
CA SER A 45 -10.18 -16.85 -0.91
C SER A 45 -9.73 -15.37 -0.87
N LYS A 46 -10.50 -14.52 -0.19
CA LYS A 46 -10.11 -13.11 -0.01
C LYS A 46 -8.76 -12.97 0.69
N VAL A 47 -8.42 -13.91 1.58
CA VAL A 47 -7.16 -13.94 2.32
C VAL A 47 -6.00 -14.25 1.37
N ASP A 48 -6.14 -15.29 0.55
CA ASP A 48 -5.13 -15.68 -0.44
C ASP A 48 -4.92 -14.56 -1.46
N ALA A 49 -6.01 -13.98 -1.97
CA ALA A 49 -5.94 -12.85 -2.89
C ALA A 49 -5.21 -11.65 -2.25
N LYS A 50 -5.48 -11.36 -0.96
CA LYS A 50 -4.74 -10.33 -0.22
C LYS A 50 -3.24 -10.62 -0.29
N ILE A 51 -2.82 -11.84 0.08
CA ILE A 51 -1.41 -12.24 0.17
C ILE A 51 -0.73 -12.19 -1.22
N LEU A 52 -1.40 -12.71 -2.25
CA LEU A 52 -0.86 -12.87 -3.60
C LEU A 52 -0.71 -11.54 -4.35
N CYS A 53 -1.60 -10.57 -4.12
CA CYS A 53 -1.58 -9.28 -4.80
C CYS A 53 -0.52 -8.29 -4.26
N ARG A 54 0.50 -8.79 -3.55
CA ARG A 54 1.53 -7.98 -2.89
C ARG A 54 2.88 -8.04 -3.59
N ARG A 55 3.69 -7.00 -3.40
CA ARG A 55 5.03 -6.90 -3.96
C ARG A 55 6.05 -7.60 -3.05
N PRO A 56 6.82 -8.58 -3.56
CA PRO A 56 7.85 -9.27 -2.77
C PRO A 56 9.14 -8.45 -2.66
N ILE A 57 9.74 -8.42 -1.47
CA ILE A 57 11.02 -7.76 -1.17
C ILE A 57 11.80 -8.60 -0.17
N LYS A 58 13.11 -8.79 -0.41
CA LYS A 58 13.99 -9.46 0.56
C LYS A 58 14.45 -8.50 1.65
N ARG A 59 14.32 -8.90 2.91
CA ARG A 59 14.79 -8.14 4.07
C ARG A 59 15.40 -9.03 5.14
N THR A 60 16.21 -8.41 5.99
CA THR A 60 16.85 -9.07 7.13
C THR A 60 16.01 -8.86 8.39
N ILE A 61 15.84 -9.91 9.18
CA ILE A 61 15.22 -9.87 10.50
C ILE A 61 16.24 -9.36 11.50
N HIS A 62 15.82 -8.39 12.32
CA HIS A 62 16.60 -7.86 13.41
C HIS A 62 15.72 -7.76 14.67
N HIS A 63 16.00 -8.60 15.66
CA HIS A 63 15.27 -8.62 16.95
C HIS A 63 13.75 -8.82 16.78
N GLY A 64 13.35 -9.76 15.92
CA GLY A 64 11.94 -10.01 15.60
C GLY A 64 11.25 -8.89 14.81
N GLN A 65 12.01 -7.92 14.31
CA GLN A 65 11.53 -6.83 13.47
C GLN A 65 12.11 -6.88 12.07
N ILE A 66 11.38 -6.32 11.12
CA ILE A 66 11.85 -6.09 9.76
C ILE A 66 11.60 -4.63 9.39
N GLN A 67 12.56 -4.01 8.70
CA GLN A 67 12.43 -2.64 8.25
C GLN A 67 12.22 -2.57 6.73
N VAL A 68 11.20 -1.82 6.30
CA VAL A 68 10.92 -1.53 4.88
C VAL A 68 10.60 -0.04 4.76
N ASP A 69 11.31 0.67 3.87
CA ASP A 69 11.09 2.09 3.62
C ASP A 69 11.13 2.96 4.90
N ARG A 70 11.89 2.52 5.92
CA ARG A 70 11.99 3.10 7.28
C ARG A 70 10.81 2.84 8.21
N LEU A 71 9.83 2.08 7.77
CA LEU A 71 8.79 1.51 8.63
C LEU A 71 9.26 0.21 9.23
N SER A 72 8.98 0.02 10.51
CA SER A 72 9.32 -1.19 11.25
C SER A 72 8.06 -2.04 11.43
N TYR A 73 8.20 -3.33 11.19
CA TYR A 73 7.16 -4.34 11.34
C TYR A 73 7.61 -5.37 12.35
N PHE A 74 6.72 -5.76 13.26
CA PHE A 74 7.02 -6.69 14.33
C PHE A 74 6.09 -7.91 14.29
N SER A 75 6.66 -9.07 14.59
CA SER A 75 5.88 -10.29 14.86
C SER A 75 6.70 -11.25 15.73
N HIS A 76 6.04 -11.91 16.68
CA HIS A 76 6.69 -12.90 17.54
C HIS A 76 7.23 -14.11 16.75
N ALA A 77 6.57 -14.47 15.64
CA ALA A 77 7.02 -15.53 14.77
C ALA A 77 8.38 -15.21 14.12
N LEU A 78 8.68 -13.93 13.86
CA LEU A 78 9.99 -13.52 13.33
C LEU A 78 11.11 -13.74 14.35
N THR A 79 10.85 -13.54 15.64
CA THR A 79 11.81 -13.89 16.71
C THR A 79 12.10 -15.39 16.72
N THR A 80 11.07 -16.21 16.50
CA THR A 80 11.21 -17.66 16.40
C THR A 80 12.04 -18.07 15.18
N LEU A 81 11.81 -17.44 14.02
CA LEU A 81 12.63 -17.65 12.82
C LEU A 81 14.10 -17.25 13.06
N GLN A 82 14.32 -16.11 13.72
CA GLN A 82 15.66 -15.64 14.04
C GLN A 82 16.38 -16.62 15.00
N ALA A 83 15.69 -17.16 15.99
CA ALA A 83 16.23 -18.19 16.90
C ALA A 83 16.58 -19.50 16.17
N LYS A 84 15.87 -19.83 15.10
CA LYS A 84 16.18 -20.97 14.20
C LYS A 84 17.36 -20.69 13.26
N GLY A 85 17.99 -19.51 13.33
CA GLY A 85 19.13 -19.11 12.50
C GLY A 85 18.76 -18.46 11.16
N ILE A 86 17.47 -18.23 10.88
CA ILE A 86 17.02 -17.57 9.66
C ILE A 86 17.19 -16.06 9.82
N GLN A 87 18.02 -15.46 8.97
CA GLN A 87 18.27 -14.01 9.00
C GLN A 87 17.52 -13.27 7.90
N THR A 88 17.35 -13.86 6.72
CA THR A 88 16.77 -13.20 5.55
C THR A 88 15.46 -13.84 5.15
N VAL A 89 14.44 -13.04 4.90
CA VAL A 89 13.08 -13.49 4.54
C VAL A 89 12.51 -12.67 3.39
N THR A 90 11.47 -13.20 2.74
CA THR A 90 10.72 -12.48 1.70
C THR A 90 9.48 -11.86 2.31
N VAL A 91 9.42 -10.53 2.26
CA VAL A 91 8.29 -9.73 2.74
C VAL A 91 7.40 -9.36 1.56
N LEU A 92 6.11 -9.61 1.70
CA LEU A 92 5.04 -9.26 0.79
C LEU A 92 4.35 -8.00 1.33
N ILE A 93 4.39 -6.93 0.53
CA ILE A 93 3.90 -5.60 0.94
C ILE A 93 2.76 -5.16 0.01
N ASP A 94 1.72 -4.60 0.62
CA ASP A 94 0.68 -3.89 -0.12
C ASP A 94 1.07 -2.41 -0.26
N ASP A 95 1.22 -1.94 -1.48
CA ASP A 95 1.62 -0.55 -1.74
C ASP A 95 0.44 0.43 -1.49
N LEU A 96 -0.79 -0.05 -1.28
CA LEU A 96 -1.97 0.75 -0.97
C LEU A 96 -2.24 0.86 0.54
N ASP A 97 -1.80 -0.09 1.33
CA ASP A 97 -1.95 -0.11 2.80
C ASP A 97 -0.70 -0.67 3.47
N LEU A 98 0.07 0.21 4.11
CA LEU A 98 1.33 -0.12 4.77
C LEU A 98 1.17 -0.63 6.20
N ASN A 99 -0.05 -0.85 6.69
CA ASN A 99 -0.31 -1.22 8.09
C ASN A 99 0.20 -2.61 8.48
N GLU A 100 0.10 -3.57 7.58
CA GLU A 100 0.52 -4.95 7.81
C GLU A 100 1.30 -5.48 6.61
N VAL A 101 2.21 -6.40 6.89
CA VAL A 101 2.97 -7.13 5.88
C VAL A 101 2.89 -8.63 6.14
N TYR A 102 3.08 -9.39 5.09
CA TYR A 102 3.14 -10.85 5.17
C TYR A 102 4.57 -11.29 4.87
N ILE A 103 5.05 -12.30 5.57
CA ILE A 103 6.38 -12.85 5.40
C ILE A 103 6.25 -14.31 5.02
N VAL A 104 6.93 -14.70 3.95
CA VAL A 104 7.03 -16.11 3.53
C VAL A 104 8.19 -16.75 4.30
N ASP A 105 7.93 -17.87 4.97
CA ASP A 105 8.99 -18.67 5.59
C ASP A 105 9.93 -19.23 4.49
N PRO A 106 11.26 -19.03 4.59
CA PRO A 106 12.18 -19.53 3.58
C PRO A 106 12.30 -21.06 3.54
N ASN A 107 11.92 -21.75 4.61
CA ASN A 107 11.97 -23.22 4.69
C ASN A 107 10.66 -23.86 4.18
N ASP A 108 9.53 -23.17 4.35
CA ASP A 108 8.22 -23.64 3.89
C ASP A 108 7.41 -22.49 3.27
N MET A 109 7.28 -22.51 1.95
CA MET A 109 6.57 -21.46 1.20
C MET A 109 5.07 -21.42 1.50
N ASN A 110 4.49 -22.45 2.12
CA ASN A 110 3.08 -22.48 2.50
C ASN A 110 2.80 -21.75 3.82
N ILE A 111 3.84 -21.51 4.63
CA ILE A 111 3.71 -20.81 5.91
C ILE A 111 3.86 -19.31 5.68
N ILE A 112 2.78 -18.60 5.96
CA ILE A 112 2.75 -17.13 5.90
C ILE A 112 2.62 -16.55 7.31
N ILE A 113 3.58 -15.70 7.65
CA ILE A 113 3.63 -14.97 8.91
C ILE A 113 3.11 -13.56 8.70
N GLN A 114 2.11 -13.15 9.47
CA GLN A 114 1.70 -11.75 9.53
C GLN A 114 2.61 -10.97 10.48
N ALA A 115 3.02 -9.77 10.08
CA ALA A 115 3.68 -8.78 10.93
C ALA A 115 3.00 -7.42 10.80
N ASP A 116 2.77 -6.80 11.95
CA ASP A 116 2.07 -5.53 12.03
C ASP A 116 3.06 -4.38 12.16
N SER A 117 2.72 -3.22 11.60
CA SER A 117 3.49 -1.99 11.75
C SER A 117 3.61 -1.62 13.23
N THR A 118 4.78 -1.17 13.65
CA THR A 118 4.98 -0.64 15.02
C THR A 118 4.34 0.75 15.21
N ASN A 119 3.95 1.43 14.12
CA ASN A 119 3.33 2.75 14.14
C ASN A 119 2.01 2.71 13.34
N GLN A 120 1.03 1.97 13.85
CA GLN A 120 -0.25 1.74 13.18
C GLN A 120 -1.03 3.02 12.93
N ASP A 121 -0.95 4.00 13.85
CA ASP A 121 -1.61 5.31 13.72
C ASP A 121 -1.18 6.06 12.45
N TYR A 122 0.06 5.87 12.02
CA TYR A 122 0.60 6.47 10.80
C TYR A 122 0.35 5.60 9.56
N THR A 123 0.46 4.27 9.68
CA THR A 123 0.48 3.37 8.53
C THR A 123 -0.89 2.88 8.07
N TYR A 124 -1.94 3.03 8.90
CA TYR A 124 -3.29 2.58 8.57
C TYR A 124 -3.85 3.26 7.31
N GLY A 125 -4.10 2.49 6.25
CA GLY A 125 -4.62 3.02 4.99
C GLY A 125 -3.66 3.97 4.27
N LEU A 126 -2.38 3.96 4.66
CA LEU A 126 -1.36 4.80 4.06
C LEU A 126 -0.77 4.10 2.84
N SER A 127 -0.91 4.71 1.67
CA SER A 127 -0.23 4.22 0.47
C SER A 127 1.27 4.54 0.50
N ARG A 128 2.06 3.67 -0.14
CA ARG A 128 3.51 3.84 -0.28
C ARG A 128 3.90 5.14 -0.97
N ALA A 129 3.13 5.59 -1.95
CA ALA A 129 3.38 6.85 -2.63
C ALA A 129 3.31 8.05 -1.66
N ILE A 130 2.25 8.10 -0.83
CA ILE A 130 2.07 9.14 0.17
C ILE A 130 3.19 9.07 1.22
N HIS A 131 3.51 7.86 1.70
CA HIS A 131 4.60 7.65 2.65
C HIS A 131 5.94 8.22 2.15
N LEU A 132 6.32 7.95 0.91
CA LEU A 132 7.56 8.44 0.33
C LEU A 132 7.58 9.98 0.24
N GLU A 133 6.45 10.62 -0.09
CA GLU A 133 6.33 12.07 -0.10
C GLU A 133 6.48 12.69 1.30
N VAL A 134 5.88 12.05 2.32
CA VAL A 134 6.08 12.43 3.73
C VAL A 134 7.55 12.30 4.13
N GLN A 135 8.23 11.22 3.75
CA GLN A 135 9.65 11.02 4.04
C GLN A 135 10.54 12.07 3.36
N LYS A 136 10.21 12.51 2.14
CA LYS A 136 10.92 13.61 1.47
C LYS A 136 10.79 14.92 2.25
N ARG A 137 9.56 15.30 2.62
CA ARG A 137 9.29 16.51 3.41
C ARG A 137 9.96 16.46 4.79
N LYS A 138 9.91 15.31 5.46
CA LYS A 138 10.57 15.11 6.76
C LYS A 138 12.08 15.34 6.68
N LYS A 139 12.75 14.97 5.57
CA LYS A 139 14.18 15.25 5.37
C LYS A 139 14.50 16.75 5.25
N GLN A 140 13.54 17.57 4.84
CA GLN A 140 13.71 19.02 4.71
C GLN A 140 13.61 19.75 6.07
N LEU A 141 13.01 19.11 7.08
CA LEU A 141 12.96 19.65 8.44
C LEU A 141 14.34 19.69 9.08
N SER A 142 14.61 20.74 9.88
CA SER A 142 15.82 20.81 10.70
C SER A 142 15.88 19.63 11.68
N LYS A 143 17.10 19.20 12.03
CA LYS A 143 17.31 18.12 13.02
C LYS A 143 16.66 18.46 14.38
N LEU A 144 16.68 19.74 14.77
CA LEU A 144 16.04 20.22 16.00
C LEU A 144 14.53 20.02 15.97
N ASP A 145 13.89 20.32 14.84
CA ASP A 145 12.45 20.16 14.67
C ASP A 145 12.05 18.67 14.59
N GLN A 146 12.88 17.85 13.93
CA GLN A 146 12.69 16.40 13.93
C GLN A 146 12.79 15.81 15.34
N GLN A 147 13.73 16.29 16.17
CA GLN A 147 13.87 15.85 17.56
C GLN A 147 12.67 16.27 18.42
N LYS A 148 12.17 17.52 18.26
CA LYS A 148 10.96 17.98 18.96
C LYS A 148 9.73 17.15 18.61
N LEU A 149 9.59 16.77 17.33
CA LEU A 149 8.46 15.97 16.85
C LEU A 149 8.53 14.49 17.27
N GLY A 150 9.75 13.94 17.41
CA GLY A 150 9.98 12.58 17.89
C GLY A 150 9.18 11.53 17.10
N GLN A 151 8.43 10.69 17.82
CA GLN A 151 7.61 9.62 17.25
C GLN A 151 6.46 10.13 16.36
N PHE A 152 6.03 11.38 16.54
CA PHE A 152 4.92 11.96 15.79
C PHE A 152 5.37 12.68 14.51
N ALA A 153 6.67 12.68 14.20
CA ALA A 153 7.20 13.37 13.02
C ALA A 153 6.57 12.89 11.70
N ASP A 154 6.33 11.58 11.58
CA ASP A 154 5.72 11.01 10.38
C ASP A 154 4.23 11.38 10.26
N LEU A 155 3.49 11.34 11.39
CA LEU A 155 2.09 11.76 11.44
C LEU A 155 1.93 13.25 11.14
N PHE A 156 2.78 14.09 11.73
CA PHE A 156 2.79 15.53 11.46
C PHE A 156 3.06 15.84 9.98
N GLY A 157 4.05 15.16 9.38
CA GLY A 157 4.35 15.30 7.96
C GLY A 157 3.18 14.87 7.05
N LEU A 158 2.47 13.80 7.42
CA LEU A 158 1.26 13.37 6.72
C LEU A 158 0.14 14.40 6.78
N HIS A 159 -0.13 14.93 7.98
CA HIS A 159 -1.13 15.98 8.14
C HIS A 159 -0.80 17.20 7.29
N LYS A 160 0.45 17.67 7.34
CA LYS A 160 0.90 18.82 6.54
C LYS A 160 0.71 18.57 5.04
N LEU A 161 1.10 17.40 4.55
CA LEU A 161 0.92 17.01 3.15
C LEU A 161 -0.57 17.05 2.74
N PHE A 162 -1.46 16.50 3.56
CA PHE A 162 -2.90 16.53 3.24
C PHE A 162 -3.48 17.93 3.29
N HIS A 163 -3.01 18.78 4.21
CA HIS A 163 -3.41 20.18 4.26
C HIS A 163 -2.97 20.93 2.99
N GLU A 164 -1.72 20.74 2.54
CA GLU A 164 -1.20 21.30 1.28
C GLU A 164 -2.07 20.86 0.08
N ILE A 165 -2.31 19.55 -0.06
CA ILE A 165 -3.16 18.99 -1.13
C ILE A 165 -4.56 19.61 -1.11
N GLN A 166 -5.16 19.74 0.08
CA GLN A 166 -6.48 20.33 0.23
C GLN A 166 -6.49 21.81 -0.18
N THR A 167 -5.47 22.59 0.23
CA THR A 167 -5.35 24.00 -0.16
C THR A 167 -5.20 24.16 -1.66
N ASP A 168 -4.42 23.29 -2.32
CA ASP A 168 -4.22 23.29 -3.77
C ASP A 168 -5.51 22.92 -4.52
N ILE A 169 -6.26 21.93 -4.02
CA ILE A 169 -7.56 21.54 -4.58
C ILE A 169 -8.55 22.71 -4.50
N ILE A 170 -8.63 23.40 -3.36
CA ILE A 170 -9.54 24.55 -3.18
C ILE A 170 -9.12 25.71 -4.08
N ARG A 171 -7.81 25.98 -4.18
CA ARG A 171 -7.27 27.00 -5.10
C ARG A 171 -7.67 26.73 -6.56
N ASN A 172 -7.61 25.47 -6.99
CA ASN A 172 -7.96 25.07 -8.35
C ASN A 172 -9.47 24.89 -8.58
N ARG A 173 -10.25 24.64 -7.52
CA ARG A 173 -11.70 24.42 -7.55
C ARG A 173 -12.36 25.07 -6.32
N PRO A 174 -12.55 26.41 -6.34
CA PRO A 174 -12.98 27.17 -5.16
C PRO A 174 -14.42 26.88 -4.69
N LYS A 175 -15.19 26.14 -5.49
CA LYS A 175 -16.55 25.70 -5.13
C LYS A 175 -16.59 24.49 -4.21
N LEU A 176 -15.46 23.82 -3.99
CA LEU A 176 -15.37 22.65 -3.11
C LEU A 176 -15.25 23.09 -1.65
N LYS A 177 -15.98 22.41 -0.76
CA LYS A 177 -15.89 22.67 0.68
C LYS A 177 -14.64 21.99 1.26
N PRO A 178 -13.86 22.67 2.12
CA PRO A 178 -12.75 22.06 2.82
C PRO A 178 -13.24 20.93 3.73
N ILE A 179 -12.51 19.81 3.74
CA ILE A 179 -12.67 18.74 4.73
C ILE A 179 -11.99 19.20 6.03
N LYS A 180 -12.56 18.88 7.19
CA LYS A 180 -11.88 19.12 8.47
C LYS A 180 -10.81 18.04 8.67
N LEU A 181 -9.55 18.40 8.46
CA LEU A 181 -8.40 17.63 8.88
C LEU A 181 -8.06 18.08 10.31
N GLU A 182 -8.52 17.33 11.31
CA GLU A 182 -8.18 17.62 12.70
C GLU A 182 -6.84 16.96 13.03
N LEU A 183 -5.81 17.75 13.30
CA LEU A 183 -4.61 17.26 13.99
C LEU A 183 -5.03 16.75 15.38
N PRO A 184 -4.56 15.58 15.82
CA PRO A 184 -4.63 15.21 17.23
C PRO A 184 -4.12 16.36 18.10
N PHE A 185 -4.85 16.72 19.17
CA PHE A 185 -4.54 17.88 20.03
C PHE A 185 -3.07 17.96 20.48
N ILE A 186 -2.42 16.81 20.66
CA ILE A 186 -1.01 16.68 21.02
C ILE A 186 -0.10 17.37 19.99
N LEU A 187 -0.42 17.27 18.69
CA LEU A 187 0.38 17.83 17.61
C LEU A 187 0.10 19.31 17.34
N GLN A 188 -1.11 19.78 17.63
CA GLN A 188 -1.46 21.20 17.53
C GLN A 188 -0.61 22.06 18.48
N ASN A 189 -0.24 21.52 19.64
CA ASN A 189 0.62 22.20 20.60
C ASN A 189 2.09 22.25 20.15
N ILE A 190 2.56 21.19 19.46
CA ILE A 190 3.94 21.10 18.97
C ILE A 190 4.13 22.01 17.75
N GLU A 191 3.15 22.10 16.86
CA GLU A 191 3.19 22.97 15.66
C GLU A 191 3.45 24.44 16.01
N LYS A 192 2.81 24.95 17.07
CA LYS A 192 3.00 26.34 17.54
C LYS A 192 4.44 26.65 17.95
N CYS A 193 5.28 25.64 18.16
CA CYS A 193 6.67 25.75 18.58
C CYS A 193 7.70 25.43 17.47
N LEU A 194 7.24 25.20 16.23
CA LEU A 194 8.09 24.89 15.07
C LEU A 194 8.32 26.13 14.20
N SER A 195 9.52 26.22 13.62
CA SER A 195 9.87 27.29 12.66
C SER A 195 9.20 27.05 11.29
N PRO A 196 8.87 28.10 10.52
CA PRO A 196 8.29 27.95 9.18
C PRO A 196 9.22 27.16 8.24
N ILE A 197 8.66 26.21 7.50
CA ILE A 197 9.39 25.44 6.48
C ILE A 197 9.58 26.33 5.25
N VAL A 198 10.83 26.43 4.74
CA VAL A 198 11.16 27.11 3.49
C VAL A 198 10.73 26.22 2.32
N GLU A 199 9.76 26.70 1.52
CA GLU A 199 9.36 26.07 0.25
C GLU A 199 10.41 26.33 -0.83
N ILE A 200 10.97 25.27 -1.41
CA ILE A 200 11.81 25.36 -2.62
C ILE A 200 11.14 24.54 -3.71
N GLN A 201 10.90 25.19 -4.85
CA GLN A 201 10.28 24.64 -6.05
C GLN A 201 11.28 23.68 -6.73
N GLU A 202 10.90 22.42 -6.96
CA GLU A 202 11.64 21.48 -7.82
C GLU A 202 10.87 21.26 -9.13
N GLU A 203 11.51 21.58 -10.27
CA GLU A 203 11.04 21.26 -11.62
C GLU A 203 11.16 19.75 -11.95
N PRO A 204 10.35 19.21 -12.89
CA PRO A 204 10.22 17.77 -13.09
C PRO A 204 11.17 17.23 -14.18
N ASN A 205 12.01 16.27 -13.81
CA ASN A 205 12.69 15.35 -14.74
C ASN A 205 13.20 14.15 -13.90
N THR A 206 13.12 12.85 -14.24
CA THR A 206 13.16 12.14 -15.51
C THR A 206 12.72 10.66 -15.31
N LYS A 207 11.98 10.12 -16.29
CA LYS A 207 11.84 8.74 -16.82
C LYS A 207 12.26 7.52 -15.96
N ALA A 208 11.33 6.56 -15.85
CA ALA A 208 11.55 5.19 -15.37
C ALA A 208 11.98 4.23 -16.50
N PRO A 209 12.81 3.20 -16.23
CA PRO A 209 12.88 1.99 -17.03
C PRO A 209 12.22 0.80 -16.33
N CYS A 210 11.26 0.20 -17.03
CA CYS A 210 10.60 -1.06 -16.69
C CYS A 210 11.52 -2.23 -17.10
N ASN A 211 11.64 -3.28 -16.28
CA ASN A 211 12.26 -4.52 -16.73
C ASN A 211 11.49 -5.75 -16.22
N ASN A 212 10.92 -6.48 -17.17
CA ASN A 212 10.14 -7.71 -16.97
C ASN A 212 11.07 -8.90 -16.72
N LYS A 213 10.85 -9.64 -15.63
CA LYS A 213 11.19 -11.06 -15.56
C LYS A 213 10.04 -11.84 -14.95
N LYS A 214 9.53 -12.78 -15.74
CA LYS A 214 8.48 -13.76 -15.40
C LYS A 214 9.03 -14.74 -14.37
N ASN A 215 8.35 -14.89 -13.24
CA ASN A 215 8.52 -16.03 -12.35
C ASN A 215 7.18 -16.76 -12.26
N ASN A 216 7.16 -18.00 -12.75
CA ASN A 216 6.03 -18.92 -12.63
C ASN A 216 6.02 -19.47 -11.20
N LEU A 217 4.90 -19.35 -10.48
CA LEU A 217 4.68 -20.03 -9.21
C LEU A 217 3.29 -20.69 -9.24
N SER A 218 3.30 -22.00 -9.00
CA SER A 218 2.15 -22.90 -8.97
C SER A 218 1.47 -22.83 -7.60
N PHE A 219 0.13 -22.91 -7.58
CA PHE A 219 -0.72 -22.65 -6.43
C PHE A 219 -0.94 -23.89 -5.56
N GLY A 220 -0.72 -23.73 -4.26
CA GLY A 220 -1.16 -24.61 -3.18
C GLY A 220 -1.84 -23.78 -2.10
N SER A 221 -2.73 -24.40 -1.31
CA SER A 221 -3.48 -23.77 -0.23
C SER A 221 -2.54 -23.23 0.86
N ILE A 222 -2.68 -21.94 1.18
CA ILE A 222 -1.80 -21.21 2.11
C ILE A 222 -2.41 -21.24 3.52
N GLU A 223 -1.60 -21.59 4.52
CA GLU A 223 -1.98 -21.52 5.93
C GLU A 223 -1.43 -20.23 6.56
N VAL A 224 -2.34 -19.42 7.13
CA VAL A 224 -1.98 -18.16 7.80
C VAL A 224 -2.04 -18.35 9.30
N ILE A 225 -0.89 -18.23 9.96
CA ILE A 225 -0.80 -18.32 11.42
C ILE A 225 -1.04 -16.93 12.02
N LYS A 226 -2.19 -16.74 12.67
CA LYS A 226 -2.47 -15.59 13.53
C LYS A 226 -2.24 -15.94 15.00
N ASN A 227 -1.51 -15.06 15.68
CA ASN A 227 -1.23 -15.02 17.12
C ASN A 227 -2.09 -15.96 18.00
N GLY A 228 -1.46 -17.04 18.47
CA GLY A 228 -1.88 -17.81 19.64
C GLY A 228 -0.70 -17.96 20.60
N LYS A 229 -0.90 -17.59 21.87
CA LYS A 229 0.01 -17.95 22.96
C LYS A 229 0.16 -19.48 22.99
N ILE A 230 1.39 -19.96 23.12
CA ILE A 230 1.69 -21.31 23.60
C ILE A 230 1.26 -21.41 25.06
#